data_AF-A0A7S3B2H7-F1
#
_entry.id   AF-A0A7S3B2H7-F1
#
_cell.length_a   1.000
_cell.length_b   1.000
_cell.length_c   1.000
_cell.angle_alpha   90.00
_cell.angle_beta   90.00
_cell.angle_gamma   90.00
#
_symmetry.space_group_name_H-M   'P 1'
#
loop_
_entity.id
_entity.type
_entity.pdbx_description
1 polymer ?
#
loop_
_entity_poly.entity_id
_entity_poly.type
_entity_poly.pdbx_seq_one_letter_code
_entity_poly.pdbx_strand_id
1 'polypeptide(L)'
;QISGITNLFTGQDRLARFQRLYLPGFLLAMLADWLQGPFVYALYQGYGIDREHNGYLFVGGFGASAVVGTVVGSFADRFGRRKFAILYCAIYFGHCATKHWGIFSMLMLGRILGGISTSLLFSVFDSW
;
A
#
# COMPACT_ATOMS: atom_id res chain seq x y z
N GLN A 1 -5.17 7.82 -28.20
CA GLN A 1 -4.94 6.84 -27.10
C GLN A 1 -4.16 5.60 -27.53
N ILE A 2 -4.43 5.01 -28.71
CA ILE A 2 -3.75 3.77 -29.16
C ILE A 2 -2.23 3.96 -29.38
N SER A 3 -1.79 5.09 -29.95
CA SER A 3 -0.34 5.36 -30.14
C SER A 3 0.48 5.38 -28.86
N GLY A 4 -0.13 5.72 -27.70
CA GLY A 4 0.57 5.71 -26.41
C GLY A 4 0.85 4.28 -25.91
N ILE A 5 -0.11 3.38 -26.11
CA ILE A 5 0.03 1.96 -25.77
C ILE A 5 1.05 1.30 -26.70
N THR A 6 1.00 1.59 -28.00
CA THR A 6 2.00 1.07 -28.95
C THR A 6 3.40 1.53 -28.55
N ASN A 7 3.59 2.82 -28.23
CA ASN A 7 4.88 3.35 -27.76
C ASN A 7 5.38 2.72 -26.46
N LEU A 8 4.48 2.35 -25.53
CA LEU A 8 4.86 1.65 -24.31
C LEU A 8 5.57 0.32 -24.62
N PHE A 9 5.09 -0.41 -25.62
CA PHE A 9 5.64 -1.72 -26.00
C PHE A 9 6.80 -1.64 -27.00
N THR A 10 6.75 -0.72 -27.95
CA THR A 10 7.70 -0.66 -29.08
C THR A 10 8.66 0.52 -29.05
N GLY A 11 8.38 1.58 -28.29
CA GLY A 11 9.20 2.79 -28.24
C GLY A 11 10.54 2.54 -27.55
N GLN A 12 11.63 3.13 -28.06
CA GLN A 12 12.96 3.09 -27.41
C GLN A 12 13.22 4.28 -26.48
N ASP A 13 12.22 5.15 -26.33
CA ASP A 13 12.33 6.37 -25.54
C ASP A 13 12.57 6.08 -24.07
N ARG A 14 13.32 6.96 -23.40
CA ARG A 14 13.65 6.84 -21.98
C ARG A 14 12.40 6.71 -21.10
N LEU A 15 11.30 7.36 -21.48
CA LEU A 15 10.00 7.29 -20.81
C LEU A 15 9.33 5.91 -20.94
N ALA A 16 9.31 5.32 -22.15
CA ALA A 16 8.73 4.00 -22.38
C ALA A 16 9.50 2.90 -21.63
N ARG A 17 10.82 3.03 -21.51
CA ARG A 17 11.64 2.15 -20.68
C ARG A 17 11.35 2.32 -19.19
N PHE A 18 11.17 3.56 -18.72
CA PHE A 18 10.78 3.85 -17.33
C PHE A 18 9.42 3.24 -16.99
N GLN A 19 8.41 3.50 -17.82
CA GLN A 19 7.05 2.98 -17.65
C GLN A 19 7.02 1.45 -17.60
N ARG A 20 7.76 0.75 -18.46
CA ARG A 20 7.83 -0.73 -18.46
C ARG A 20 8.46 -1.31 -17.19
N LEU A 21 9.36 -0.58 -16.53
CA LEU A 21 9.95 -1.01 -15.26
C LEU A 21 9.06 -0.66 -14.07
N TYR A 22 8.39 0.49 -14.14
CA TYR A 22 7.62 1.06 -13.04
C TYR A 22 6.19 0.49 -12.94
N LEU A 23 5.45 0.45 -14.05
CA LEU A 23 4.03 0.04 -14.06
C LEU A 23 3.80 -1.34 -13.45
N PRO A 24 4.59 -2.40 -13.76
CA PRO A 24 4.34 -3.71 -13.19
C PRO A 24 4.40 -3.71 -11.65
N GLY A 25 5.41 -3.03 -11.09
CA GLY A 25 5.55 -2.92 -9.63
C GLY A 25 4.40 -2.14 -8.99
N PHE A 26 4.03 -1.01 -9.60
CA PHE A 26 2.89 -0.20 -9.16
C PHE A 26 1.56 -0.95 -9.23
N LEU A 27 1.28 -1.62 -10.34
CA LEU A 27 0.04 -2.36 -10.54
C LEU A 27 -0.08 -3.55 -9.57
N LEU A 28 1.02 -4.25 -9.29
CA LEU A 28 1.03 -5.33 -8.29
C LEU A 28 0.78 -4.79 -6.87
N ALA A 29 1.41 -3.67 -6.51
CA ALA A 29 1.19 -3.02 -5.22
C ALA A 29 -0.27 -2.55 -5.06
N MET A 30 -0.82 -1.93 -6.10
CA MET A 30 -2.22 -1.50 -6.14
C MET A 30 -3.17 -2.69 -6.06
N LEU A 31 -2.94 -3.75 -6.86
CA LEU A 31 -3.75 -4.97 -6.81
C LEU A 31 -3.78 -5.58 -5.41
N ALA A 32 -2.62 -5.64 -4.75
CA ALA A 32 -2.52 -6.19 -3.40
C ALA A 32 -3.34 -5.36 -2.40
N ASP A 33 -3.21 -4.03 -2.42
CA ASP A 33 -3.95 -3.13 -1.53
C ASP A 33 -5.48 -3.23 -1.75
N TRP A 34 -5.91 -3.26 -3.01
CA TRP A 34 -7.31 -3.39 -3.38
C TRP A 34 -7.91 -4.74 -2.99
N LEU A 35 -7.14 -5.83 -3.12
CA LEU A 35 -7.60 -7.15 -2.73
C LEU A 35 -7.91 -7.22 -1.23
N GLN A 36 -7.24 -6.44 -0.38
CA GLN A 36 -7.51 -6.47 1.05
C GLN A 36 -8.89 -5.90 1.43
N GLY A 37 -9.42 -4.95 0.65
CA GLY A 37 -10.74 -4.34 0.89
C GLY A 37 -11.86 -5.35 1.18
N PRO A 38 -12.14 -6.30 0.26
CA PRO A 38 -13.19 -7.30 0.46
C PRO A 38 -12.82 -8.42 1.46
N PHE A 39 -11.56 -8.88 1.49
CA PHE A 39 -11.19 -10.06 2.26
C PHE A 39 -10.94 -9.80 3.75
N VAL A 40 -10.53 -8.58 4.13
CA VAL A 40 -10.20 -8.28 5.53
C VAL A 40 -11.43 -8.36 6.43
N TYR A 41 -12.60 -7.96 5.93
CA TYR A 41 -13.84 -8.06 6.69
C TYR A 41 -14.23 -9.52 6.97
N ALA A 42 -14.13 -10.38 5.94
CA ALA A 42 -14.38 -11.81 6.06
C ALA A 42 -13.37 -12.49 7.01
N LEU A 43 -12.09 -12.09 6.94
CA LEU A 43 -11.03 -12.61 7.81
C LEU A 43 -11.33 -12.33 9.29
N TYR A 44 -11.77 -11.11 9.61
CA TYR A 44 -12.04 -10.72 11.00
C TYR A 44 -13.28 -11.40 11.57
N GLN A 45 -14.30 -11.63 10.73
CA GLN A 45 -15.42 -12.50 11.10
C GLN A 45 -14.97 -13.95 11.33
N GLY A 46 -14.06 -14.47 10.51
CA GLY A 46 -13.47 -15.80 10.69
C GLY A 46 -12.70 -15.97 12.02
N TYR A 47 -12.12 -14.89 12.54
CA TYR A 47 -11.49 -14.86 13.87
C TYR A 47 -12.47 -14.61 15.03
N GLY A 48 -13.77 -14.45 14.76
CA GLY A 48 -14.77 -14.19 15.79
C GLY A 48 -14.70 -12.77 16.38
N ILE A 49 -14.10 -11.82 15.66
CA ILE A 49 -13.99 -10.43 16.13
C ILE A 49 -15.34 -9.75 15.98
N ASP A 50 -15.81 -9.14 17.08
CA ASP A 50 -17.06 -8.42 17.11
C ASP A 50 -17.05 -7.17 16.18
N ARG A 51 -18.22 -6.74 15.74
CA ARG A 51 -18.38 -5.60 14.82
C ARG A 51 -17.83 -4.30 15.40
N GLU A 52 -17.95 -4.09 16.71
CA GLU A 52 -17.40 -2.89 17.36
C GLU A 52 -15.86 -2.86 17.28
N HIS A 53 -15.23 -3.99 17.61
CA HIS A 53 -13.77 -4.15 17.58
C HIS A 53 -13.20 -4.01 16.16
N ASN A 54 -13.95 -4.44 15.15
CA ASN A 54 -13.63 -4.21 13.77
C ASN A 54 -13.61 -2.70 13.43
N GLY A 55 -14.55 -1.93 13.97
CA GLY A 55 -14.56 -0.47 13.87
C GLY A 55 -13.26 0.15 14.38
N TYR A 56 -12.79 -0.26 15.56
CA TYR A 56 -11.51 0.22 16.11
C TYR A 56 -10.31 -0.11 15.20
N LEU A 57 -10.29 -1.30 14.59
CA LEU A 57 -9.25 -1.71 13.64
C LEU A 57 -9.22 -0.81 12.39
N PHE A 58 -10.38 -0.45 11.85
CA PHE A 58 -10.46 0.47 10.71
C PHE A 58 -10.06 1.90 11.09
N VAL A 59 -10.52 2.40 12.24
CA VAL A 59 -10.14 3.74 12.73
C VAL A 59 -8.63 3.83 12.95
N GLY A 60 -8.01 2.80 13.53
CA GLY A 60 -6.56 2.75 13.72
C GLY A 60 -5.79 2.80 12.39
N GLY A 61 -6.24 2.05 11.38
CA GLY A 61 -5.61 2.05 10.06
C GLY A 61 -5.77 3.37 9.30
N PHE A 62 -6.99 3.91 9.22
CA PHE A 62 -7.24 5.18 8.55
C PHE A 62 -6.63 6.36 9.30
N GLY A 63 -6.68 6.35 10.64
CA GLY A 63 -6.04 7.36 11.48
C GLY A 63 -4.53 7.38 11.30
N ALA A 64 -3.88 6.21 11.29
CA ALA A 64 -2.46 6.10 11.00
C ALA A 64 -2.12 6.66 9.61
N SER A 65 -2.93 6.33 8.59
CA SER A 65 -2.74 6.85 7.23
C SER A 65 -2.90 8.38 7.15
N ALA A 66 -3.88 8.94 7.87
CA ALA A 66 -4.11 10.38 7.90
C ALA A 66 -2.91 11.13 8.53
N VAL A 67 -2.37 10.62 9.63
CA VAL A 67 -1.21 11.24 10.29
C VAL A 67 0.04 11.08 9.43
N VAL A 68 0.35 9.85 9.02
CA VAL A 68 1.61 9.55 8.33
C VAL A 68 1.60 10.07 6.90
N GLY A 69 0.47 10.01 6.19
CA GLY A 69 0.33 10.50 4.82
C GLY A 69 0.67 11.98 4.65
N THR A 70 0.36 12.82 5.65
CA THR A 70 0.69 14.26 5.57
C THR A 70 2.20 14.53 5.63
N VAL A 71 2.95 13.69 6.33
CA VAL A 71 4.39 13.88 6.55
C VAL A 71 5.22 13.11 5.54
N VAL A 72 4.77 11.91 5.17
CA VAL A 72 5.58 10.95 4.41
C VAL A 72 5.88 11.42 2.99
N GLY A 73 4.98 12.19 2.36
CA GLY A 73 5.20 12.78 1.04
C GLY A 73 6.38 13.75 1.03
N SER A 74 6.38 14.73 1.94
CA SER A 74 7.48 15.70 2.07
C SER A 74 8.82 15.04 2.43
N PHE A 75 8.79 13.97 3.23
CA PHE A 75 9.99 13.19 3.55
C PHE A 75 10.49 12.37 2.36
N ALA A 76 9.59 11.76 1.59
CA ALA A 76 9.95 10.97 0.41
C ALA A 76 10.67 11.81 -0.65
N ASP A 77 10.24 13.07 -0.83
CA ASP A 77 10.87 14.00 -1.76
C ASP A 77 12.28 14.42 -1.30
N ARG A 78 12.53 14.54 0.01
CA ARG A 78 13.84 14.96 0.55
C ARG A 78 14.86 13.83 0.66
N PHE A 79 14.43 12.63 1.04
CA PHE A 79 15.33 11.50 1.34
C PHE A 79 15.48 10.50 0.18
N GLY A 80 14.73 10.71 -0.90
CA GLY A 80 14.82 9.96 -2.14
C GLY A 80 13.77 8.86 -2.24
N ARG A 81 12.94 8.95 -3.28
CA ARG A 81 11.74 8.12 -3.47
C ARG A 81 12.01 6.63 -3.64
N ARG A 82 13.17 6.23 -4.16
CA ARG A 82 13.54 4.80 -4.30
C ARG A 82 13.62 4.09 -2.93
N LYS A 83 14.14 4.78 -1.90
CA LYS A 83 14.23 4.22 -0.53
C LYS A 83 12.84 4.03 0.07
N PHE A 84 11.94 4.98 -0.18
CA PHE A 84 10.56 4.93 0.30
C PHE A 84 9.73 3.83 -0.40
N ALA A 85 9.99 3.55 -1.68
CA ALA A 85 9.40 2.40 -2.36
C ALA A 85 9.84 1.05 -1.75
N ILE A 86 11.11 0.93 -1.36
CA ILE A 86 11.61 -0.27 -0.66
C ILE A 86 11.00 -0.37 0.74
N LEU A 87 10.90 0.77 1.45
CA LEU A 87 10.25 0.85 2.76
C LEU A 87 8.78 0.41 2.68
N TYR A 88 8.04 0.84 1.66
CA TYR A 88 6.68 0.38 1.38
C TYR A 88 6.65 -1.16 1.30
N CYS A 89 7.50 -1.78 0.48
CA CYS A 89 7.53 -3.23 0.34
C CYS A 89 7.78 -3.95 1.68
N ALA A 90 8.71 -3.44 2.50
CA ALA A 90 9.03 -4.02 3.81
C ALA A 90 7.86 -3.89 4.80
N ILE A 91 7.24 -2.71 4.88
CA ILE A 91 6.09 -2.45 5.77
C ILE A 91 4.88 -3.27 5.33
N TYR A 92 4.62 -3.34 4.02
CA TYR A 92 3.51 -4.12 3.47
C TYR A 92 3.67 -5.62 3.73
N PHE A 93 4.90 -6.15 3.62
CA PHE A 93 5.20 -7.53 3.99
C PHE A 93 4.90 -7.78 5.47
N GLY A 94 5.35 -6.89 6.37
CA GLY A 94 5.02 -6.95 7.80
C GLY A 94 3.51 -6.92 8.05
N HIS A 95 2.78 -6.04 7.37
CA HIS A 95 1.32 -5.98 7.44
C HIS A 95 0.66 -7.29 6.99
N CYS A 96 1.15 -7.94 5.95
CA CYS A 96 0.64 -9.24 5.54
C CYS A 96 0.94 -10.34 6.57
N ALA A 97 2.15 -10.35 7.15
CA ALA A 97 2.54 -11.31 8.18
C ALA A 97 1.64 -11.24 9.43
N THR A 98 1.27 -10.04 9.87
CA THR A 98 0.40 -9.87 11.05
C THR A 98 -0.99 -10.51 10.89
N LYS A 99 -1.49 -10.72 9.67
CA LYS A 99 -2.77 -11.37 9.42
C LYS A 99 -2.77 -12.86 9.74
N HIS A 100 -1.60 -13.49 9.90
CA HIS A 100 -1.51 -14.90 10.25
C HIS A 100 -1.87 -15.18 11.71
N TRP A 101 -1.84 -14.15 12.57
CA TRP A 101 -2.17 -14.26 13.98
C TRP A 101 -3.53 -13.62 14.28
N GLY A 102 -4.47 -14.43 14.80
CA GLY A 102 -5.82 -13.98 15.19
C GLY A 102 -5.88 -13.16 16.49
N ILE A 103 -4.77 -12.54 16.91
CA ILE A 103 -4.69 -11.78 18.18
C ILE A 103 -4.99 -10.31 17.89
N PHE A 104 -6.01 -9.74 18.55
CA PHE A 104 -6.50 -8.38 18.29
C PHE A 104 -5.38 -7.32 18.26
N SER A 105 -4.44 -7.37 19.19
CA SER A 105 -3.30 -6.44 19.22
C SER A 105 -2.37 -6.56 18.02
N MET A 106 -2.13 -7.78 17.52
CA MET A 106 -1.34 -8.01 16.30
C MET A 106 -2.10 -7.54 15.05
N LEU A 107 -3.41 -7.75 15.02
CA LEU A 107 -4.28 -7.23 13.95
C LEU A 107 -4.32 -5.70 13.93
N MET A 108 -4.30 -5.05 15.10
CA MET A 108 -4.22 -3.59 15.23
C MET A 108 -2.87 -3.06 14.75
N LEU A 109 -1.76 -3.69 15.16
CA LEU A 109 -0.44 -3.39 14.62
C LEU A 109 -0.41 -3.55 13.10
N GLY A 110 -1.01 -4.62 12.60
CA GLY A 110 -1.22 -4.85 11.18
C GLY A 110 -1.93 -3.70 10.51
N ARG A 111 -3.06 -3.23 11.06
CA ARG A 111 -3.81 -2.10 10.51
C ARG A 111 -3.05 -0.80 10.50
N ILE A 112 -2.28 -0.50 11.54
CA ILE A 112 -1.42 0.69 11.59
C ILE A 112 -0.34 0.61 10.51
N LEU A 113 0.35 -0.52 10.39
CA LEU A 113 1.35 -0.76 9.34
C LEU A 113 0.71 -0.69 7.94
N GLY A 114 -0.49 -1.24 7.78
CA GLY A 114 -1.28 -1.15 6.55
C GLY A 114 -1.58 0.28 6.17
N GLY A 115 -2.07 1.09 7.12
CA GLY A 115 -2.33 2.52 6.92
C GLY A 115 -1.09 3.28 6.47
N ILE A 116 0.05 3.06 7.13
CA ILE A 116 1.35 3.65 6.74
C ILE A 116 1.74 3.23 5.32
N SER A 117 1.55 1.95 4.98
CA SER A 117 1.87 1.42 3.67
C SER A 117 1.00 2.04 2.58
N THR A 118 -0.30 2.18 2.82
CA THR A 118 -1.22 2.81 1.87
C THR A 118 -0.86 4.29 1.67
N SER A 119 -0.49 5.01 2.73
CA SER A 119 0.02 6.38 2.59
C SER A 119 1.28 6.44 1.72
N LEU A 120 2.24 5.54 1.94
CA LEU A 120 3.45 5.43 1.13
C LEU A 120 3.13 5.10 -0.33
N LEU A 121 2.14 4.25 -0.59
CA LEU A 121 1.70 3.92 -1.94
C LEU A 121 1.24 5.18 -2.68
N PHE A 122 0.32 5.96 -2.09
CA PHE A 122 -0.20 7.15 -2.75
C PHE A 122 0.81 8.31 -2.81
N SER A 123 1.66 8.50 -1.79
CA SER A 123 2.65 9.59 -1.83
C SER A 123 3.84 9.29 -2.72
N VAL A 124 4.35 8.05 -2.68
CA VAL A 124 5.64 7.71 -3.29
C VAL A 124 5.45 7.15 -4.67
N PHE A 125 4.41 6.37 -4.96
CA PHE A 125 4.23 5.79 -6.27
C PHE A 125 3.44 6.74 -7.20
N ASP A 126 2.34 7.32 -6.74
CA ASP A 126 1.49 8.17 -7.60
C ASP A 126 2.23 9.39 -8.17
N SER A 127 3.28 9.86 -7.48
CA SER A 127 4.01 11.07 -7.85
C SER A 127 5.18 10.88 -8.83
N TRP A 128 5.52 9.64 -9.26
CA TRP A 128 6.68 9.38 -10.15
C TRP A 128 6.46 9.66 -11.63
#